data_AF-A0A8D5RW05-F1
#
_entry.id   AF-A0A8D5RW05-F1
#
_cell.length_a   1.000
_cell.length_b   1.000
_cell.length_c   1.000
_cell.angle_alpha   90.00
_cell.angle_beta   90.00
_cell.angle_gamma   90.00
#
_symmetry.space_group_name_H-M   'P 1'
#
loop_
_entity.id
_entity.type
_entity.pdbx_description
1 polymer ?
#
loop_
_entity_poly.entity_id
_entity_poly.type
_entity_poly.pdbx_seq_one_letter_code
_entity_poly.pdbx_strand_id
1 'polypeptide(L)'
;MAEPKVVGKVSDAAAPASAVQAVEQVKVREAEAEVKVKEEEEEGECSVDELLDQHQELLDGMLSEGYLDDQFSQLQMLQDESSPDFVEEVVTLFFDDTEKLLENLTESLKTDPVDFKVVDGHVHQFKGSSSSIGAQRVKNVCVAFRHCCDAEDKKGCVDHLAKVKEEFNDVRSKLRKMLELEKRIMAAGGVLPFVEC
;
A
#
# COMPACT_ATOMS: atom_id res chain seq x y z
N MET A 1 17.07 -84.51 -16.51
CA MET A 1 16.43 -85.10 -15.33
C MET A 1 16.01 -83.90 -14.49
N ALA A 2 14.76 -83.41 -14.55
CA ALA A 2 13.55 -83.97 -13.92
C ALA A 2 13.86 -84.34 -12.45
N GLU A 3 13.19 -83.87 -11.39
CA GLU A 3 11.95 -83.14 -11.10
C GLU A 3 11.98 -82.91 -9.53
N PRO A 4 10.91 -82.67 -8.74
CA PRO A 4 9.92 -81.59 -8.70
C PRO A 4 9.60 -81.07 -7.25
N LYS A 5 8.59 -80.17 -7.19
CA LYS A 5 7.44 -80.11 -6.23
C LYS A 5 7.52 -79.40 -4.86
N VAL A 6 6.87 -78.22 -4.83
CA VAL A 6 5.71 -77.79 -4.01
C VAL A 6 5.49 -78.46 -2.64
N VAL A 7 5.30 -77.64 -1.59
CA VAL A 7 4.08 -77.55 -0.74
C VAL A 7 4.24 -76.40 0.24
N GLY A 8 3.20 -75.56 0.34
CA GLY A 8 3.16 -74.40 1.23
C GLY A 8 2.86 -74.71 2.70
N LYS A 9 2.88 -73.66 3.51
CA LYS A 9 2.13 -73.55 4.76
C LYS A 9 1.81 -72.08 5.03
N VAL A 10 0.52 -71.78 5.09
CA VAL A 10 -0.03 -70.62 5.79
C VAL A 10 0.01 -70.89 7.29
N SER A 11 0.37 -69.91 8.10
CA SER A 11 0.20 -69.92 9.55
C SER A 11 0.09 -68.47 10.04
N ASP A 12 -1.00 -68.18 10.72
CA ASP A 12 -1.35 -66.95 11.44
C ASP A 12 -0.20 -66.34 12.24
N ALA A 13 -0.12 -65.00 12.24
CA ALA A 13 0.25 -64.24 13.44
C ALA A 13 -0.07 -62.74 13.29
N ALA A 14 -0.99 -62.29 14.14
CA ALA A 14 -1.05 -60.99 14.81
C ALA A 14 -0.95 -59.70 13.97
N ALA A 15 -2.09 -59.00 13.87
CA ALA A 15 -2.10 -57.57 13.59
C ALA A 15 -1.28 -56.81 14.64
N PRO A 16 -0.28 -55.98 14.26
CA PRO A 16 0.44 -55.17 15.23
C PRO A 16 -0.39 -53.94 15.61
N ALA A 17 -0.39 -53.66 16.91
CA ALA A 17 -1.01 -52.55 17.61
C ALA A 17 -0.44 -51.17 17.24
N SER A 18 -0.45 -50.80 15.95
CA SER A 18 0.10 -49.54 15.43
C SER A 18 -0.96 -48.56 14.95
N ALA A 19 -2.22 -49.00 14.75
CA ALA A 19 -3.26 -48.14 14.20
C ALA A 19 -3.88 -47.22 15.28
N VAL A 20 -4.07 -47.70 16.51
CA VAL A 20 -4.73 -46.92 17.58
C VAL A 20 -3.89 -45.71 17.98
N GLN A 21 -2.56 -45.86 18.02
CA GLN A 21 -1.63 -44.80 18.38
C GLN A 21 -1.51 -43.71 17.31
N ALA A 22 -1.81 -44.03 16.05
CA ALA A 22 -1.78 -43.07 14.94
C ALA A 22 -3.05 -42.17 14.92
N VAL A 23 -4.22 -42.71 15.26
CA VAL A 23 -5.47 -41.91 15.30
C VAL A 23 -5.45 -40.91 16.47
N GLU A 24 -4.81 -41.27 17.59
CA GLU A 24 -4.69 -40.39 18.76
C GLU A 24 -3.75 -39.21 18.47
N GLN A 25 -2.68 -39.41 17.70
CA GLN A 25 -1.77 -38.32 17.29
C GLN A 25 -2.37 -37.37 16.24
N VAL A 26 -3.31 -37.83 15.41
CA VAL A 26 -4.00 -36.95 14.44
C VAL A 26 -4.99 -36.03 15.15
N LYS A 27 -5.75 -36.53 16.14
CA LYS A 27 -6.71 -35.72 16.91
C LYS A 27 -6.06 -34.61 17.74
N VAL A 28 -4.87 -34.84 18.29
CA VAL A 28 -4.14 -33.82 19.05
C VAL A 28 -3.71 -32.67 18.15
N ARG A 29 -3.30 -32.95 16.91
CA ARG A 29 -2.86 -31.93 15.94
C ARG A 29 -4.00 -31.09 15.37
N GLU A 30 -5.20 -31.63 15.23
CA GLU A 30 -6.39 -30.86 14.82
C GLU A 30 -6.86 -29.92 15.94
N ALA A 31 -6.81 -30.36 17.21
CA ALA A 31 -7.16 -29.51 18.35
C ALA A 31 -6.15 -28.35 18.56
N GLU A 32 -4.85 -28.59 18.34
CA GLU A 32 -3.82 -27.53 18.41
C GLU A 32 -3.95 -26.50 17.27
N ALA A 33 -4.46 -26.91 16.10
CA ALA A 33 -4.75 -26.00 14.99
C ALA A 33 -5.98 -25.12 15.27
N GLU A 34 -7.03 -25.67 15.90
CA GLU A 34 -8.22 -24.89 16.30
C GLU A 34 -7.93 -23.91 17.46
N VAL A 35 -6.98 -24.22 18.34
CA VAL A 35 -6.51 -23.27 19.37
C VAL A 35 -5.69 -22.15 18.74
N LYS A 36 -4.86 -22.45 17.73
CA LYS A 36 -4.04 -21.44 17.06
C LYS A 36 -4.83 -20.46 16.19
N VAL A 37 -5.98 -20.87 15.64
CA VAL A 37 -6.90 -19.96 14.92
C VAL A 37 -7.63 -19.02 15.89
N LYS A 38 -7.76 -19.38 17.17
CA LYS A 38 -8.44 -18.55 18.18
C LYS A 38 -7.53 -17.55 18.90
N GLU A 39 -6.20 -17.65 18.76
CA GLU A 39 -5.26 -16.70 19.37
C GLU A 39 -4.84 -15.57 18.41
N GLU A 40 -5.31 -15.55 17.16
CA GLU A 40 -5.09 -14.45 16.21
C GLU A 40 -6.36 -13.61 15.94
N GLU A 41 -7.48 -13.88 16.65
CA GLU A 41 -8.68 -13.02 16.71
C GLU A 41 -8.88 -12.43 18.12
N GLU A 42 -7.83 -11.81 18.65
CA GLU A 42 -7.96 -10.67 19.56
C GLU A 42 -6.99 -9.58 19.07
N GLU A 43 -7.23 -9.06 17.86
CA GLU A 43 -6.98 -7.63 17.66
C GLU A 43 -7.94 -6.92 18.60
N GLY A 44 -7.47 -6.57 19.80
CA GLY A 44 -8.24 -5.76 20.73
C GLY A 44 -8.79 -4.57 19.96
N GLU A 45 -10.11 -4.39 19.99
CA GLU A 45 -10.78 -3.26 19.33
C GLU A 45 -10.05 -1.97 19.76
N CYS A 46 -9.28 -1.40 18.83
CA CYS A 46 -8.57 -0.15 19.06
C CYS A 46 -9.63 0.89 19.39
N SER A 47 -9.52 1.54 20.55
CA SER A 47 -10.50 2.52 20.97
C SER A 47 -10.53 3.68 19.97
N VAL A 48 -11.67 4.39 19.88
CA VAL A 48 -11.78 5.57 19.01
C VAL A 48 -10.67 6.58 19.31
N ASP A 49 -10.33 6.77 20.58
CA ASP A 49 -9.27 7.69 21.01
C ASP A 49 -7.89 7.27 20.47
N GLU A 50 -7.54 5.98 20.55
CA GLU A 50 -6.28 5.46 20.00
C GLU A 50 -6.20 5.59 18.46
N LEU A 51 -7.32 5.44 17.76
CA LEU A 51 -7.38 5.63 16.30
C LEU A 51 -7.21 7.10 15.92
N LEU A 52 -7.81 8.01 16.69
CA LEU A 52 -7.65 9.46 16.52
C LEU A 52 -6.21 9.89 16.77
N ASP A 53 -5.57 9.40 17.83
CA ASP A 53 -4.16 9.67 18.12
C ASP A 53 -3.26 9.19 16.98
N GLN A 54 -3.48 7.96 16.47
CA GLN A 54 -2.73 7.44 15.32
C GLN A 54 -2.92 8.26 14.04
N HIS A 55 -4.13 8.75 13.80
CA HIS A 55 -4.44 9.59 12.64
C HIS A 55 -3.72 10.95 12.74
N GLN A 56 -3.80 11.59 13.91
CA GLN A 56 -3.13 12.87 14.15
C GLN A 56 -1.61 12.75 14.08
N GLU A 57 -1.02 11.74 14.73
CA GLU A 57 0.43 11.49 14.67
C GLU A 57 0.92 11.25 13.24
N LEU A 58 0.13 10.54 12.43
CA LEU A 58 0.45 10.31 11.02
C LEU A 58 0.43 11.62 10.21
N LEU A 59 -0.60 12.46 10.39
CA LEU A 59 -0.71 13.75 9.73
C LEU A 59 0.43 14.70 10.12
N ASP A 60 0.70 14.83 11.42
CA ASP A 60 1.80 15.65 11.95
C ASP A 60 3.15 15.16 11.43
N GLY A 61 3.34 13.85 11.35
CA GLY A 61 4.50 13.23 10.71
C GLY A 61 4.62 13.62 9.24
N MET A 62 3.55 13.48 8.46
CA MET A 62 3.55 13.83 7.04
C MET A 62 3.85 15.31 6.78
N LEU A 63 3.34 16.22 7.60
CA LEU A 63 3.60 17.66 7.50
C LEU A 63 5.04 17.99 7.92
N SER A 64 5.51 17.47 9.05
CA SER A 64 6.86 17.74 9.57
C SER A 64 7.98 17.13 8.70
N GLU A 65 7.74 15.97 8.09
CA GLU A 65 8.66 15.33 7.13
C GLU A 65 8.60 15.95 5.72
N GLY A 66 7.64 16.86 5.47
CA GLY A 66 7.46 17.57 4.20
C GLY A 66 6.81 16.73 3.09
N TYR A 67 6.12 15.64 3.43
CA TYR A 67 5.31 14.90 2.45
C TYR A 67 4.10 15.73 2.01
N LEU A 68 3.48 16.40 2.98
CA LEU A 68 2.36 17.32 2.77
C LEU A 68 2.76 18.75 3.13
N ASP A 69 2.13 19.73 2.51
CA ASP A 69 2.20 21.14 2.90
C ASP A 69 0.80 21.72 3.20
N ASP A 70 0.74 23.00 3.54
CA ASP A 70 -0.49 23.71 3.93
C ASP A 70 -1.62 23.63 2.89
N GLN A 71 -1.33 23.26 1.62
CA GLN A 71 -2.40 23.01 0.66
C GLN A 71 -3.22 21.77 0.99
N PHE A 72 -2.63 20.76 1.61
CA PHE A 72 -3.39 19.60 2.06
C PHE A 72 -4.36 19.97 3.19
N SER A 73 -3.92 20.82 4.14
CA SER A 73 -4.80 21.34 5.18
C SER A 73 -5.96 22.16 4.59
N GLN A 74 -5.69 23.00 3.59
CA GLN A 74 -6.74 23.71 2.85
C GLN A 74 -7.72 22.76 2.17
N LEU A 75 -7.23 21.65 1.60
CA LEU A 75 -8.07 20.63 1.00
C LEU A 75 -8.98 19.96 2.04
N GLN A 76 -8.46 19.65 3.23
CA GLN A 76 -9.25 19.09 4.33
C GLN A 76 -10.36 20.03 4.79
N MET A 77 -10.12 21.34 4.80
CA MET A 77 -11.12 22.35 5.17
C MET A 77 -12.30 22.47 4.20
N LEU A 78 -12.18 21.91 2.99
CA LEU A 78 -13.27 21.89 2.01
C LEU A 78 -14.24 20.72 2.23
N GLN A 79 -13.87 19.73 3.05
CA GLN A 79 -14.73 18.62 3.40
C GLN A 79 -15.74 19.04 4.47
N ASP A 80 -17.01 18.72 4.27
CA ASP A 80 -18.09 19.01 5.20
C ASP A 80 -19.15 17.90 5.24
N GLU A 81 -20.19 18.09 6.04
CA GLU A 81 -21.29 17.12 6.16
C GLU A 81 -22.04 16.86 4.84
N SER A 82 -21.97 17.80 3.89
CA SER A 82 -22.60 17.65 2.56
C SER A 82 -21.72 16.91 1.56
N SER A 83 -20.43 16.80 1.85
CA SER A 83 -19.40 16.20 0.99
C SER A 83 -18.37 15.40 1.81
N PRO A 84 -18.78 14.40 2.60
CA PRO A 84 -17.94 13.74 3.60
C PRO A 84 -16.75 12.97 3.02
N ASP A 85 -16.79 12.62 1.73
CA ASP A 85 -15.75 11.83 1.05
C ASP A 85 -14.83 12.69 0.17
N PHE A 86 -14.96 14.03 0.21
CA PHE A 86 -14.28 14.94 -0.72
C PHE A 86 -12.75 14.73 -0.78
N VAL A 87 -12.09 14.64 0.38
CA VAL A 87 -10.63 14.44 0.42
C VAL A 87 -10.27 13.06 -0.15
N GLU A 88 -11.02 12.02 0.21
CA GLU A 88 -10.80 10.67 -0.34
C GLU A 88 -10.93 10.66 -1.86
N GLU A 89 -11.96 11.29 -2.41
CA GLU A 89 -12.20 11.37 -3.85
C GLU A 89 -11.04 12.10 -4.57
N VAL A 90 -10.61 13.25 -4.05
CA VAL A 90 -9.52 14.03 -4.64
C VAL A 90 -8.19 13.27 -4.56
N VAL A 91 -7.89 12.62 -3.43
CA VAL A 91 -6.69 11.80 -3.25
C VAL A 91 -6.69 10.59 -4.18
N THR A 92 -7.83 9.92 -4.31
CA THR A 92 -7.97 8.75 -5.19
C THR A 92 -7.78 9.15 -6.66
N LEU A 93 -8.41 10.24 -7.10
CA LEU A 93 -8.24 10.77 -8.45
C LEU A 93 -6.77 11.14 -8.72
N PHE A 94 -6.10 11.77 -7.77
CA PHE A 94 -4.67 12.09 -7.87
C PHE A 94 -3.82 10.83 -8.10
N PHE A 95 -4.11 9.72 -7.42
CA PHE A 95 -3.39 8.46 -7.62
C PHE A 95 -3.59 7.90 -9.02
N ASP A 96 -4.84 7.79 -9.47
CA ASP A 96 -5.19 7.20 -10.77
C ASP A 96 -4.60 8.00 -11.94
N ASP A 97 -4.63 9.32 -11.86
CA ASP A 97 -4.07 10.20 -12.88
C ASP A 97 -2.53 10.14 -12.87
N THR A 98 -1.92 10.05 -11.69
CA THR A 98 -0.47 10.00 -11.56
C THR A 98 0.11 8.69 -12.11
N GLU A 99 -0.57 7.55 -11.92
CA GLU A 99 -0.11 6.27 -12.47
C GLU A 99 0.03 6.34 -13.99
N LYS A 100 -1.03 6.81 -14.69
CA LYS A 100 -1.01 7.00 -16.14
C LYS A 100 0.05 8.01 -16.59
N LEU A 101 0.20 9.10 -15.83
CA LEU A 101 1.20 10.13 -16.14
C LEU A 101 2.63 9.57 -16.05
N LEU A 102 2.94 8.81 -15.00
CA LEU A 102 4.25 8.20 -14.79
C LEU A 102 4.58 7.15 -15.85
N GLU A 103 3.60 6.40 -16.33
CA GLU A 103 3.74 5.50 -17.47
C GLU A 103 4.08 6.28 -18.75
N ASN A 104 3.32 7.33 -19.06
CA ASN A 104 3.57 8.18 -20.24
C ASN A 104 4.95 8.86 -20.19
N LEU A 105 5.39 9.33 -19.01
CA LEU A 105 6.75 9.84 -18.81
C LEU A 105 7.81 8.78 -19.08
N THR A 106 7.59 7.56 -18.57
CA THR A 106 8.51 6.44 -18.74
C THR A 106 8.67 6.09 -20.21
N GLU A 107 7.56 6.00 -20.96
CA GLU A 107 7.59 5.72 -22.39
C GLU A 107 8.23 6.85 -23.19
N SER A 108 7.94 8.12 -22.85
CA SER A 108 8.54 9.28 -23.51
C SER A 108 10.07 9.27 -23.39
N LEU A 109 10.62 8.90 -22.23
CA LEU A 109 12.07 8.84 -22.01
C LEU A 109 12.77 7.63 -22.65
N LYS A 110 12.02 6.58 -23.04
CA LYS A 110 12.56 5.44 -23.80
C LYS A 110 12.81 5.76 -25.27
N THR A 111 12.18 6.81 -25.81
CA THR A 111 12.35 7.22 -27.22
C THR A 111 13.77 7.67 -27.55
N ASP A 112 14.12 7.59 -28.84
CA ASP A 112 15.39 8.06 -29.39
C ASP A 112 15.19 8.67 -30.80
N PRO A 113 15.42 9.98 -31.00
CA PRO A 113 15.76 10.98 -29.97
C PRO A 113 14.59 11.23 -29.01
N VAL A 114 14.89 11.69 -27.79
CA VAL A 114 13.87 12.08 -26.80
C VAL A 114 13.25 13.43 -27.19
N ASP A 115 11.93 13.53 -27.15
CA ASP A 115 11.23 14.80 -27.22
C ASP A 115 11.10 15.43 -25.82
N PHE A 116 12.04 16.31 -25.48
CA PHE A 116 12.09 16.97 -24.17
C PHE A 116 10.90 17.92 -23.92
N LYS A 117 10.21 18.41 -24.96
CA LYS A 117 9.02 19.23 -24.77
C LYS A 117 7.83 18.39 -24.31
N VAL A 118 7.71 17.17 -24.83
CA VAL A 118 6.69 16.21 -24.36
C VAL A 118 6.98 15.79 -22.93
N VAL A 119 8.25 15.50 -22.59
CA VAL A 119 8.64 15.19 -21.20
C VAL A 119 8.35 16.37 -20.27
N ASP A 120 8.76 17.60 -20.62
CA ASP A 120 8.48 18.79 -19.81
C ASP A 120 6.98 19.01 -19.60
N GLY A 121 6.17 18.79 -20.64
CA GLY A 121 4.70 18.88 -20.55
C GLY A 121 4.12 17.94 -19.48
N HIS A 122 4.53 16.68 -19.48
CA HIS A 122 4.10 15.73 -18.45
C HIS A 122 4.62 16.11 -17.05
N VAL A 123 5.88 16.52 -16.91
CA VAL A 123 6.44 16.95 -15.61
C VAL A 123 5.72 18.19 -15.10
N HIS A 124 5.37 19.12 -15.97
CA HIS A 124 4.61 20.32 -15.63
C HIS A 124 3.19 19.97 -15.14
N GLN A 125 2.49 19.08 -15.83
CA GLN A 125 1.20 18.56 -15.40
C GLN A 125 1.31 17.91 -14.02
N PHE A 126 2.34 17.08 -13.81
CA PHE A 126 2.52 16.40 -12.54
C PHE A 126 2.80 17.37 -11.40
N LYS A 127 3.69 18.36 -11.62
CA LYS A 127 3.93 19.45 -10.67
C LYS A 127 2.63 20.13 -10.26
N GLY A 128 1.77 20.47 -11.23
CA GLY A 128 0.48 21.12 -10.97
C GLY A 128 -0.42 20.26 -10.10
N SER A 129 -0.61 19.00 -10.49
CA SER A 129 -1.43 18.01 -9.76
C SER A 129 -0.92 17.74 -8.35
N SER A 130 0.41 17.56 -8.17
CA SER A 130 1.00 17.42 -6.84
C SER A 130 0.83 18.68 -6.00
N SER A 131 0.89 19.86 -6.60
CA SER A 131 0.68 21.12 -5.89
C SER A 131 -0.77 21.31 -5.44
N SER A 132 -1.76 20.83 -6.19
CA SER A 132 -3.18 20.97 -5.83
C SER A 132 -3.60 20.10 -4.66
N ILE A 133 -2.85 19.03 -4.36
CA ILE A 133 -3.10 18.15 -3.21
C ILE A 133 -2.08 18.35 -2.08
N GLY A 134 -1.19 19.32 -2.21
CA GLY A 134 -0.14 19.57 -1.22
C GLY A 134 0.96 18.51 -1.14
N ALA A 135 1.13 17.63 -2.13
CA ALA A 135 2.21 16.63 -2.18
C ALA A 135 3.57 17.31 -2.46
N GLN A 136 4.16 17.88 -1.41
CA GLN A 136 5.22 18.88 -1.50
C GLN A 136 6.53 18.29 -2.04
N ARG A 137 6.98 17.14 -1.52
CA ARG A 137 8.20 16.46 -2.00
C ARG A 137 8.12 16.12 -3.49
N VAL A 138 7.00 15.56 -3.94
CA VAL A 138 6.77 15.25 -5.36
C VAL A 138 6.85 16.51 -6.21
N LYS A 139 6.14 17.58 -5.82
CA LYS A 139 6.18 18.90 -6.45
C LYS A 139 7.62 19.41 -6.58
N ASN A 140 8.43 19.29 -5.53
CA ASN A 140 9.81 19.77 -5.53
C ASN A 140 10.72 18.98 -6.48
N VAL A 141 10.57 17.65 -6.54
CA VAL A 141 11.29 16.83 -7.52
C VAL A 141 10.88 17.22 -8.94
N CYS A 142 9.60 17.46 -9.20
CA CYS A 142 9.14 17.94 -10.52
C CYS A 142 9.77 19.29 -10.90
N VAL A 143 9.94 20.23 -9.96
CA VAL A 143 10.65 21.49 -10.23
C VAL A 143 12.08 21.24 -10.70
N ALA A 144 12.82 20.37 -10.00
CA ALA A 144 14.18 20.00 -10.37
C ALA A 144 14.25 19.25 -11.71
N PHE A 145 13.29 18.36 -11.96
CA PHE A 145 13.19 17.58 -13.20
C PHE A 145 13.05 18.51 -14.42
N ARG A 146 12.23 19.57 -14.34
CA ARG A 146 12.08 20.51 -15.47
C ARG A 146 13.40 21.16 -15.90
N HIS A 147 14.34 21.40 -14.97
CA HIS A 147 15.66 21.91 -15.33
C HIS A 147 16.46 20.91 -16.20
N CYS A 148 16.30 19.61 -15.98
CA CYS A 148 16.89 18.59 -16.86
C CYS A 148 16.23 18.57 -18.24
N CYS A 149 14.91 18.83 -18.32
CA CYS A 149 14.22 18.97 -19.60
C CYS A 149 14.75 20.18 -20.39
N ASP A 150 14.88 21.34 -19.74
CA ASP A 150 15.41 22.57 -20.34
C ASP A 150 16.86 22.41 -20.83
N ALA A 151 17.65 21.60 -20.13
CA ALA A 151 19.04 21.28 -20.48
C ALA A 151 19.18 20.12 -21.49
N GLU A 152 18.07 19.51 -21.91
CA GLU A 152 18.06 18.31 -22.75
C GLU A 152 18.91 17.15 -22.19
N ASP A 153 18.99 17.04 -20.86
CA ASP A 153 19.77 16.02 -20.16
C ASP A 153 18.93 14.75 -19.95
N LYS A 154 19.00 13.82 -20.91
CA LYS A 154 18.29 12.52 -20.84
C LYS A 154 18.62 11.74 -19.56
N LYS A 155 19.89 11.75 -19.12
CA LYS A 155 20.29 11.01 -17.92
C LYS A 155 19.67 11.65 -16.68
N GLY A 156 19.78 12.97 -16.55
CA GLY A 156 19.15 13.72 -15.47
C GLY A 156 17.64 13.52 -15.42
N CYS A 157 16.96 13.48 -16.57
CA CYS A 157 15.53 13.17 -16.65
C CYS A 157 15.19 11.76 -16.14
N VAL A 158 15.98 10.75 -16.50
CA VAL A 158 15.78 9.36 -16.03
C VAL A 158 16.00 9.28 -14.51
N ASP A 159 17.03 9.94 -13.99
CA ASP A 159 17.32 9.97 -12.56
C ASP A 159 16.19 10.66 -11.76
N HIS A 160 15.63 11.76 -12.29
CA HIS A 160 14.49 12.44 -11.65
C HIS A 160 13.18 11.67 -11.79
N LEU A 161 12.97 10.93 -12.88
CA LEU A 161 11.83 10.02 -13.00
C LEU A 161 11.87 8.93 -11.93
N ALA A 162 13.04 8.38 -11.60
CA ALA A 162 13.17 7.42 -10.52
C ALA A 162 12.82 8.05 -9.16
N LYS A 163 13.38 9.23 -8.86
CA LYS A 163 13.09 9.97 -7.62
C LYS A 163 11.62 10.34 -7.46
N VAL A 164 10.98 10.83 -8.52
CA VAL A 164 9.58 11.26 -8.42
C VAL A 164 8.64 10.06 -8.20
N LYS A 165 8.98 8.88 -8.72
CA LYS A 165 8.27 7.63 -8.44
C LYS A 165 8.42 7.20 -6.99
N GLU A 166 9.61 7.36 -6.41
CA GLU A 166 9.87 7.06 -5.00
C GLU A 166 9.04 7.99 -4.09
N GLU A 167 9.16 9.31 -4.27
CA GLU A 167 8.40 10.28 -3.46
C GLU A 167 6.87 10.12 -3.64
N PHE A 168 6.41 9.79 -4.84
CA PHE A 168 4.99 9.50 -5.08
C PHE A 168 4.53 8.24 -4.32
N ASN A 169 5.33 7.17 -4.33
CA ASN A 169 4.97 5.95 -3.61
C ASN A 169 4.92 6.16 -2.11
N ASP A 170 5.85 6.94 -1.55
CA ASP A 170 5.87 7.26 -0.12
C ASP A 170 4.61 8.04 0.29
N VAL A 171 4.31 9.16 -0.40
CA VAL A 171 3.14 9.97 -0.05
C VAL A 171 1.84 9.19 -0.29
N ARG A 172 1.76 8.37 -1.34
CA ARG A 172 0.62 7.49 -1.63
C ARG A 172 0.41 6.47 -0.51
N SER A 173 1.47 5.84 -0.03
CA SER A 173 1.37 4.87 1.06
C SER A 173 0.86 5.51 2.35
N LYS A 174 1.36 6.70 2.70
CA LYS A 174 0.94 7.41 3.91
C LYS A 174 -0.50 7.94 3.81
N LEU A 175 -0.87 8.54 2.68
CA LEU A 175 -2.25 8.98 2.43
C LEU A 175 -3.25 7.81 2.43
N ARG A 176 -2.90 6.65 1.87
CA ARG A 176 -3.75 5.45 1.97
C ARG A 176 -3.96 5.01 3.42
N LYS A 177 -2.90 5.00 4.23
CA LYS A 177 -2.99 4.68 5.66
C LYS A 177 -3.86 5.68 6.40
N MET A 178 -3.73 6.98 6.09
CA MET A 178 -4.57 8.03 6.66
C MET A 178 -6.06 7.79 6.36
N LEU A 179 -6.42 7.57 5.08
CA LEU A 179 -7.79 7.28 4.68
C LEU A 179 -8.34 5.99 5.31
N GLU A 180 -7.48 4.98 5.50
CA GLU A 180 -7.86 3.75 6.20
C GLU A 180 -8.15 3.98 7.68
N LEU A 181 -7.34 4.78 8.37
CA LEU A 181 -7.60 5.19 9.75
C LEU A 181 -8.91 5.97 9.86
N GLU A 182 -9.17 6.88 8.92
CA GLU A 182 -10.42 7.64 8.89
C GLU A 182 -11.65 6.73 8.80
N LYS A 183 -11.61 5.74 7.91
CA LYS A 183 -12.68 4.72 7.78
C LYS A 183 -12.88 3.93 9.07
N ARG A 184 -11.79 3.56 9.75
CA ARG A 184 -11.86 2.82 11.03
C ARG A 184 -12.45 3.67 12.15
N ILE A 185 -12.07 4.95 12.24
CA ILE A 185 -12.64 5.91 13.20
C ILE A 185 -14.15 5.99 13.00
N MET A 186 -14.59 6.21 11.75
CA MET A 186 -16.01 6.32 11.42
C MET A 186 -16.78 5.01 11.69
N ALA A 187 -16.19 3.85 11.38
CA ALA A 187 -16.79 2.54 11.66
C ALA A 187 -16.95 2.26 13.17
N ALA A 188 -16.04 2.81 13.99
CA ALA A 188 -16.09 2.73 15.45
C ALA A 188 -17.02 3.79 16.09
N GLY A 189 -17.71 4.62 15.28
CA GLY A 189 -18.61 5.67 15.76
C GLY A 189 -17.92 6.95 16.20
N GLY A 190 -16.64 7.12 15.87
CA GLY A 190 -15.91 8.37 16.06
C GLY A 190 -16.26 9.42 15.02
N VAL A 191 -15.79 10.64 15.25
CA VAL A 191 -15.92 11.77 14.33
C VAL A 191 -14.51 12.23 13.98
N LEU A 192 -14.24 12.44 12.69
CA LEU A 192 -12.94 12.96 12.27
C LEU A 192 -12.75 14.38 12.83
N PRO A 193 -11.56 14.72 13.35
CA PRO A 193 -11.23 16.07 13.69
C PRO A 193 -11.06 16.83 12.37
N PHE A 194 -12.15 17.37 11.83
CA PHE A 194 -12.05 18.42 10.83
C PHE A 194 -11.22 19.53 11.46
N VAL A 195 -10.28 20.10 10.72
CA VAL A 195 -9.42 21.18 11.21
C VAL A 195 -10.33 22.34 11.62
N GLU A 196 -10.64 22.45 12.92
CA GLU A 196 -11.35 23.60 13.49
C GLU A 196 -10.35 24.77 13.52
N CYS A 197 -10.65 25.82 12.75
CA CYS A 197 -9.89 27.06 12.69
C CYS A 197 -9.70 27.75 14.05
#